data_AF-A0A968YYA5-F1
#
_entry.id   AF-A0A968YYA5-F1
#
_cell.length_a   1.000
_cell.length_b   1.000
_cell.length_c   1.000
_cell.angle_alpha   90.00
_cell.angle_beta   90.00
_cell.angle_gamma   90.00
#
_symmetry.space_group_name_H-M   'P 1'
#
loop_
_entity.id
_entity.type
_entity.pdbx_description
1 polymer ?
#
loop_
_entity_poly.entity_id
_entity_poly.type
_entity_poly.pdbx_seq_one_letter_code
_entity_poly.pdbx_strand_id
1 'polypeptide(L)'
;MLALASNKLTSLPEVIIFLTQKELDLSDNRLTSLPEVIGSLTQLEELNLSNNQLTSLPEAIGSLTQLKELDLSNNQLTSLPEVIGSLAQLKWIELYGNPLEPELDAVYEQGDEAVFQFIRAKAEKSLVLNEVKLILIGEGEVGKTSLLGALRGDKWVEKRKTTHGVEVEIRSLLVTDQNSGTEITFNGWDFGGQNIYRHTHQMFFTSPAIYLAVWNPRRGPEQCRVDEWIKMVKHRAYDENRPDEKPHILVVATHGGPKERLDHIDEQALREEFGNLIVGFYHVDSKTEFGLNALKQVIANTAANIPQVGRSVPASWKRVLDAIRQRSQTDAWITYEQFQALCAEQSVDLALAKTYAAILNELGHLIHYSADPILKDTVILKPEWLSKAISFILEDQKVNDQNGLVHHDHLSELWNDPARGPDRYPQHLHPVFLKLMEKFDLSYQIELPEAGAPPTSLMAQLVPSRRPEGWEQDWVLNLTTPNAPTSAACWTKKQAAPSS
;
A
#
# COMPACT_ATOMS: atom_id res chain seq x y z
N MET A 1 27.98 -8.19 41.30
CA MET A 1 28.44 -6.86 41.76
C MET A 1 29.94 -6.63 41.73
N LEU A 2 30.38 -5.57 41.04
CA LEU A 2 31.59 -4.81 41.37
C LEU A 2 31.15 -3.44 41.89
N ALA A 3 31.49 -3.12 43.14
CA ALA A 3 31.15 -1.84 43.76
C ALA A 3 32.40 -0.96 43.93
N LEU A 4 32.39 0.18 43.26
CA LEU A 4 33.41 1.24 43.27
C LEU A 4 32.81 2.59 43.73
N ALA A 5 31.69 2.52 44.46
CA ALA A 5 30.99 3.67 44.99
C ALA A 5 31.82 4.49 46.00
N SER A 6 31.47 5.77 46.18
CA SER A 6 32.04 6.66 47.21
C SER A 6 33.57 6.80 47.13
N ASN A 7 34.10 6.77 45.91
CA ASN A 7 35.51 7.00 45.66
C ASN A 7 35.75 8.44 45.18
N LYS A 8 36.93 8.71 44.63
CA LYS A 8 37.28 10.01 44.03
C LYS A 8 37.67 9.82 42.57
N LEU A 9 37.06 8.84 41.89
CA LEU A 9 37.36 8.54 40.50
C LEU A 9 36.94 9.72 39.63
N THR A 10 37.89 10.25 38.85
CA THR A 10 37.63 11.32 37.87
C THR A 10 37.45 10.77 36.46
N SER A 11 37.92 9.54 36.21
CA SER A 11 37.75 8.82 34.95
C SER A 11 37.81 7.32 35.19
N LEU A 12 37.31 6.55 34.22
CA LEU A 12 37.49 5.11 34.17
C LEU A 12 38.59 4.75 33.16
N PRO A 13 39.52 3.85 33.50
CA PRO A 13 40.57 3.42 32.58
C PRO A 13 40.01 2.46 31.52
N GLU A 14 40.65 2.38 30.36
CA GLU A 14 40.21 1.46 29.28
C GLU A 14 40.26 -0.03 29.69
N VAL A 15 41.04 -0.39 30.71
CA VAL A 15 41.14 -1.78 31.21
C VAL A 15 39.82 -2.31 31.79
N ILE A 16 38.78 -1.46 31.96
CA ILE A 16 37.45 -1.93 32.35
C ILE A 16 36.87 -2.94 31.36
N ILE A 17 37.36 -3.03 30.12
CA ILE A 17 36.92 -4.05 29.12
C ILE A 17 37.01 -5.50 29.61
N PHE A 18 37.83 -5.78 30.63
CA PHE A 18 37.99 -7.12 31.18
C PHE A 18 37.01 -7.45 32.31
N LEU A 19 36.14 -6.50 32.69
CA LEU A 19 35.10 -6.74 33.68
C LEU A 19 34.03 -7.68 33.10
N THR A 20 33.59 -8.62 33.94
CA THR A 20 32.61 -9.66 33.59
C THR A 20 31.39 -9.65 34.52
N GLN A 21 31.34 -8.69 35.44
CA GLN A 21 30.27 -8.53 36.41
C GLN A 21 28.98 -8.05 35.74
N LYS A 22 27.85 -8.53 36.26
CA LYS A 22 26.50 -8.12 35.84
C LYS A 22 26.02 -6.81 36.47
N GLU A 23 26.65 -6.39 37.55
CA GLU A 23 26.25 -5.19 38.28
C GLU A 23 27.51 -4.37 38.53
N LEU A 24 27.47 -3.09 38.17
CA LEU A 24 28.57 -2.15 38.34
C LEU A 24 28.05 -0.90 39.04
N ASP A 25 28.54 -0.67 40.25
CA ASP A 25 28.20 0.51 41.03
C ASP A 25 29.39 1.49 41.05
N LEU A 26 29.18 2.65 40.44
CA LEU A 26 30.12 3.76 40.31
C LEU A 26 29.59 5.04 40.97
N SER A 27 28.58 4.92 41.83
CA SER A 27 27.94 6.05 42.50
C SER A 27 28.91 6.86 43.37
N ASP A 28 28.55 8.12 43.67
CA ASP A 28 29.30 9.00 44.57
C ASP A 28 30.79 9.16 44.17
N ASN A 29 31.04 9.46 42.90
CA ASN A 29 32.37 9.70 42.36
C ASN A 29 32.47 11.11 41.74
N ARG A 30 33.50 11.36 40.92
CA ARG A 30 33.73 12.65 40.24
C ARG A 30 33.87 12.44 38.73
N LEU A 31 33.21 11.42 38.18
CA LEU A 31 33.26 11.11 36.76
C LEU A 31 32.59 12.23 35.97
N THR A 32 33.30 12.80 35.00
CA THR A 32 32.75 13.82 34.09
C THR A 32 32.28 13.23 32.76
N SER A 33 32.78 12.03 32.43
CA SER A 33 32.41 11.25 31.24
C SER A 33 32.68 9.76 31.48
N LEU A 34 32.07 8.91 30.65
CA LEU A 34 32.42 7.50 30.55
C LEU A 34 33.23 7.24 29.26
N PRO A 35 34.21 6.33 29.27
CA PRO A 35 34.93 5.95 28.07
C PRO A 35 34.03 5.10 27.14
N GLU A 36 34.22 5.20 25.83
CA GLU A 36 33.49 4.40 24.83
C GLU A 36 33.60 2.88 25.10
N VAL A 37 34.69 2.43 25.71
CA VAL A 37 34.88 1.02 26.04
C VAL A 37 33.85 0.47 27.04
N ILE A 38 33.04 1.31 27.70
CA ILE A 38 31.93 0.88 28.56
C ILE A 38 30.97 -0.05 27.82
N GLY A 39 30.76 0.16 26.51
CA GLY A 39 29.88 -0.69 25.69
C GLY A 39 30.37 -2.12 25.51
N SER A 40 31.63 -2.42 25.87
CA SER A 40 32.15 -3.79 25.84
C SER A 40 31.59 -4.66 26.97
N LEU A 41 31.00 -4.05 28.01
CA LEU A 41 30.43 -4.75 29.17
C LEU A 41 29.04 -5.35 28.86
N THR A 42 28.92 -6.08 27.76
CA THR A 42 27.64 -6.59 27.21
C THR A 42 26.83 -7.50 28.15
N GLN A 43 27.43 -7.99 29.24
CA GLN A 43 26.77 -8.80 30.28
C GLN A 43 26.20 -7.98 31.43
N LEU A 44 26.38 -6.66 31.41
CA LEU A 44 25.93 -5.77 32.48
C LEU A 44 24.39 -5.67 32.46
N GLU A 45 23.78 -5.96 33.62
CA GLU A 45 22.35 -5.91 33.89
C GLU A 45 21.99 -4.67 34.75
N GLU A 46 22.89 -4.21 35.62
CA GLU A 46 22.67 -3.04 36.48
C GLU A 46 23.88 -2.10 36.44
N LEU A 47 23.63 -0.81 36.20
CA LEU A 47 24.66 0.23 36.18
C LEU A 47 24.22 1.43 37.03
N ASN A 48 24.92 1.66 38.15
CA ASN A 48 24.68 2.83 38.98
C ASN A 48 25.78 3.88 38.77
N LEU A 49 25.38 5.06 38.29
CA LEU A 49 26.23 6.22 38.03
C LEU A 49 25.76 7.46 38.82
N SER A 50 24.89 7.28 39.81
CA SER A 50 24.33 8.37 40.61
C SER A 50 25.41 9.21 41.30
N ASN A 51 25.11 10.48 41.58
CA ASN A 51 26.00 11.41 42.30
C ASN A 51 27.39 11.52 41.65
N ASN A 52 27.42 11.81 40.35
CA ASN A 52 28.64 12.08 39.59
C ASN A 52 28.56 13.48 38.93
N GLN A 53 29.44 13.76 37.97
CA GLN A 53 29.49 15.04 37.24
C GLN A 53 29.33 14.81 35.73
N LEU A 54 28.61 13.75 35.34
CA LEU A 54 28.44 13.38 33.93
C LEU A 54 27.65 14.46 33.21
N THR A 55 28.22 14.96 32.12
CA THR A 55 27.56 15.95 31.23
C THR A 55 26.93 15.30 30.00
N SER A 56 27.40 14.09 29.64
CA SER A 56 26.86 13.26 28.57
C SER A 56 27.18 11.79 28.83
N LEU A 57 26.48 10.91 28.12
CA LEU A 57 26.81 9.48 28.03
C LEU A 57 27.36 9.17 26.62
N PRO A 58 28.34 8.24 26.49
CA PRO A 58 28.82 7.80 25.19
C PRO A 58 27.76 6.99 24.43
N GLU A 59 27.80 7.00 23.10
CA GLU A 59 26.88 6.18 22.27
C GLU A 59 27.07 4.68 22.53
N ALA A 60 28.27 4.25 22.95
CA ALA A 60 28.53 2.87 23.33
C ALA A 60 27.62 2.31 24.45
N ILE A 61 26.92 3.16 25.22
CA ILE A 61 25.94 2.70 26.21
C ILE A 61 24.84 1.84 25.59
N GLY A 62 24.50 2.07 24.31
CA GLY A 62 23.54 1.26 23.55
C GLY A 62 23.98 -0.19 23.30
N SER A 63 25.26 -0.51 23.53
CA SER A 63 25.79 -1.88 23.39
C SER A 63 25.51 -2.77 24.61
N LEU A 64 25.05 -2.19 25.72
CA LEU A 64 24.71 -2.89 26.95
C LEU A 64 23.34 -3.59 26.84
N THR A 65 23.18 -4.48 25.87
CA THR A 65 21.88 -5.07 25.49
C THR A 65 21.17 -5.89 26.60
N GLN A 66 21.88 -6.24 27.68
CA GLN A 66 21.32 -6.92 28.85
C GLN A 66 20.97 -5.98 30.01
N LEU A 67 21.20 -4.67 29.86
CA LEU A 67 20.98 -3.69 30.91
C LEU A 67 19.48 -3.58 31.22
N LYS A 68 19.15 -3.68 32.50
CA LYS A 68 17.79 -3.65 33.06
C LYS A 68 17.55 -2.43 33.93
N GLU A 69 18.59 -1.95 34.61
CA GLU A 69 18.52 -0.83 35.54
C GLU A 69 19.69 0.14 35.29
N LEU A 70 19.36 1.42 35.15
CA LEU A 70 20.34 2.50 34.92
C LEU A 70 20.04 3.69 35.82
N ASP A 71 20.86 3.90 36.85
CA ASP A 71 20.75 5.07 37.72
C ASP A 71 21.71 6.18 37.26
N LEU A 72 21.15 7.33 36.88
CA LEU A 72 21.90 8.51 36.46
C LEU A 72 21.58 9.72 37.34
N SER A 73 20.92 9.54 38.49
CA SER A 73 20.52 10.65 39.36
C SER A 73 21.68 11.55 39.78
N ASN A 74 21.39 12.81 40.03
CA ASN A 74 22.33 13.81 40.55
C ASN A 74 23.61 13.89 39.71
N ASN A 75 23.44 14.07 38.39
CA ASN A 75 24.51 14.35 37.43
C ASN A 75 24.28 15.73 36.79
N GLN A 76 24.92 16.01 35.66
CA GLN A 76 24.83 17.26 34.91
C GLN A 76 24.31 17.01 33.48
N LEU A 77 23.48 15.98 33.30
CA LEU A 77 22.94 15.60 31.99
C LEU A 77 21.85 16.57 31.57
N THR A 78 21.95 17.11 30.35
CA THR A 78 20.89 17.91 29.73
C THR A 78 20.03 17.09 28.77
N SER A 79 20.57 15.99 28.25
CA SER A 79 19.91 15.08 27.33
C SER A 79 20.49 13.68 27.47
N LEU A 80 19.80 12.69 26.91
CA LEU A 80 20.24 11.30 26.85
C LEU A 80 20.54 10.92 25.38
N PRO A 81 21.59 10.13 25.11
CA PRO A 81 21.83 9.66 23.75
C PRO A 81 20.70 8.73 23.30
N GLU A 82 20.26 8.93 22.05
CA GLU A 82 19.13 8.26 21.40
C GLU A 82 19.20 6.72 21.48
N VAL A 83 20.41 6.17 21.52
CA VAL A 83 20.69 4.74 21.65
C VAL A 83 20.15 4.11 22.95
N ILE A 84 19.83 4.88 23.99
CA ILE A 84 19.16 4.34 25.19
C ILE A 84 17.78 3.79 24.84
N GLY A 85 17.10 4.39 23.86
CA GLY A 85 15.81 3.91 23.38
C GLY A 85 15.84 2.50 22.78
N SER A 86 17.00 2.00 22.35
CA SER A 86 17.17 0.67 21.76
C SER A 86 17.49 -0.45 22.77
N LEU A 87 17.70 -0.11 24.05
CA LEU A 87 17.96 -1.07 25.12
C LEU A 87 16.66 -1.82 25.52
N ALA A 88 16.35 -2.89 24.79
CA ALA A 88 15.08 -3.62 24.92
C ALA A 88 14.82 -4.24 26.30
N GLN A 89 15.86 -4.44 27.12
CA GLN A 89 15.74 -5.00 28.47
C GLN A 89 15.68 -3.95 29.58
N LEU A 90 15.92 -2.67 29.27
CA LEU A 90 15.94 -1.60 30.25
C LEU A 90 14.52 -1.35 30.75
N LYS A 91 14.31 -1.49 32.05
CA LYS A 91 12.99 -1.39 32.70
C LYS A 91 12.89 -0.23 33.67
N TRP A 92 14.02 0.25 34.15
CA TRP A 92 14.10 1.32 35.14
C TRP A 92 15.24 2.27 34.79
N ILE A 93 14.93 3.56 34.82
CA ILE A 93 15.90 4.63 34.60
C ILE A 93 15.63 5.76 35.60
N GLU A 94 16.66 6.19 36.31
CA GLU A 94 16.55 7.28 37.26
C GLU A 94 17.35 8.50 36.79
N LEU A 95 16.68 9.64 36.69
CA LEU A 95 17.21 10.89 36.13
C LEU A 95 17.11 12.07 37.09
N TYR A 96 16.50 11.90 38.27
CA TYR A 96 16.31 12.96 39.24
C TYR A 96 17.60 13.74 39.53
N GLY A 97 17.52 15.05 39.67
CA GLY A 97 18.68 15.89 40.01
C GLY A 97 19.63 16.16 38.83
N ASN A 98 19.17 15.97 37.59
CA ASN A 98 19.86 16.41 36.38
C ASN A 98 19.20 17.68 35.81
N PRO A 99 19.97 18.59 35.16
CA PRO A 99 19.43 19.75 34.46
C PRO A 99 18.87 19.36 33.07
N LEU A 100 17.89 18.46 33.03
CA LEU A 100 17.30 17.93 31.80
C LEU A 100 16.65 19.04 30.96
N GLU A 101 16.65 18.87 29.64
CA GLU A 101 15.85 19.69 28.73
C GLU A 101 14.35 19.62 29.09
N PRO A 102 13.57 20.71 28.90
CA PRO A 102 12.19 20.78 29.37
C PRO A 102 11.28 19.67 28.85
N GLU A 103 11.50 19.21 27.62
CA GLU A 103 10.71 18.14 27.02
C GLU A 103 10.96 16.78 27.69
N LEU A 104 12.23 16.47 28.00
CA LEU A 104 12.59 15.22 28.68
C LEU A 104 12.17 15.25 30.15
N ASP A 105 12.29 16.41 30.80
CA ASP A 105 11.88 16.63 32.19
C ASP A 105 10.36 16.41 32.37
N ALA A 106 9.55 17.02 31.48
CA ALA A 106 8.10 16.86 31.51
C ALA A 106 7.63 15.41 31.23
N VAL A 107 8.40 14.65 30.45
CA VAL A 107 8.11 13.24 30.17
C VAL A 107 8.56 12.35 31.34
N TYR A 108 9.67 12.68 32.00
CA TYR A 108 10.15 11.95 33.18
C TYR A 108 9.12 11.96 34.32
N GLU A 109 8.40 13.06 34.53
CA GLU A 109 7.29 13.12 35.50
C GLU A 109 6.17 12.09 35.23
N GLN A 110 6.08 11.56 34.01
CA GLN A 110 5.06 10.59 33.58
C GLN A 110 5.53 9.13 33.76
N GLY A 111 6.81 8.92 34.11
CA GLY A 111 7.41 7.61 34.40
C GLY A 111 8.30 7.05 33.29
N ASP A 112 9.02 5.97 33.62
CA ASP A 112 10.12 5.40 32.82
C ASP A 112 9.72 5.03 31.39
N GLU A 113 8.53 4.44 31.21
CA GLU A 113 8.05 4.05 29.87
C GLU A 113 7.85 5.27 28.97
N ALA A 114 7.36 6.39 29.52
CA ALA A 114 7.20 7.63 28.75
C ALA A 114 8.57 8.17 28.31
N VAL A 115 9.57 8.10 29.20
CA VAL A 115 10.97 8.48 28.89
C VAL A 115 11.51 7.62 27.75
N PHE A 116 11.34 6.31 27.81
CA PHE A 116 11.80 5.41 26.75
C PHE A 116 11.09 5.70 25.42
N GLN A 117 9.78 5.98 25.44
CA GLN A 117 9.04 6.37 24.23
C GLN A 117 9.55 7.68 23.63
N PHE A 118 9.82 8.69 24.46
CA PHE A 118 10.35 9.97 24.00
C PHE A 118 11.74 9.82 23.38
N ILE A 119 12.64 9.07 24.03
CA ILE A 119 13.99 8.82 23.50
C ILE A 119 13.91 7.99 22.21
N ARG A 120 13.05 6.97 22.13
CA ARG A 120 12.81 6.20 20.91
C ARG A 120 12.32 7.10 19.78
N ALA A 121 11.37 7.99 20.06
CA ALA A 121 10.86 8.94 19.08
C ALA A 121 11.92 9.92 18.58
N LYS A 122 12.82 10.40 19.45
CA LYS A 122 13.99 11.20 19.05
C LYS A 122 15.00 10.39 18.22
N ALA A 123 15.22 9.12 18.59
CA ALA A 123 16.11 8.19 17.92
C ALA A 123 15.65 7.74 16.53
N GLU A 124 14.38 7.94 16.20
CA GLU A 124 13.85 7.55 14.90
C GLU A 124 14.44 8.44 13.81
N LYS A 125 15.52 7.95 13.18
CA LYS A 125 15.95 8.43 11.87
C LYS A 125 14.76 8.40 10.94
N SER A 126 14.25 9.59 10.64
CA SER A 126 13.12 9.73 9.76
C SER A 126 13.60 9.56 8.32
N LEU A 127 13.12 8.51 7.67
CA LEU A 127 13.42 8.23 6.27
C LEU A 127 12.53 9.12 5.41
N VAL A 128 13.09 9.68 4.34
CA VAL A 128 12.29 10.41 3.37
C VAL A 128 11.57 9.42 2.47
N LEU A 129 10.24 9.43 2.50
CA LEU A 129 9.39 8.62 1.65
C LEU A 129 9.34 9.23 0.25
N ASN A 130 10.13 8.66 -0.66
CA ASN A 130 10.08 8.99 -2.08
C ASN A 130 9.53 7.81 -2.89
N GLU A 131 8.36 7.30 -2.49
CA GLU A 131 7.68 6.22 -3.20
C GLU A 131 6.30 6.67 -3.69
N VAL A 132 5.92 6.24 -4.91
CA VAL A 132 4.61 6.53 -5.50
C VAL A 132 4.10 5.30 -6.26
N LYS A 133 2.78 5.09 -6.27
CA LYS A 133 2.15 4.06 -7.11
C LYS A 133 1.97 4.55 -8.55
N LEU A 134 2.43 3.77 -9.52
CA LEU A 134 2.28 4.03 -10.96
C LEU A 134 1.39 2.94 -11.57
N ILE A 135 0.27 3.31 -12.17
CA ILE A 135 -0.75 2.37 -12.66
C ILE A 135 -0.90 2.53 -14.18
N LEU A 136 -0.66 1.46 -14.95
CA LEU A 136 -0.82 1.47 -16.40
C LEU A 136 -2.20 0.94 -16.78
N ILE A 137 -3.04 1.78 -17.38
CA ILE A 137 -4.38 1.41 -17.84
C ILE A 137 -4.49 1.53 -19.36
N GLY A 138 -5.45 0.83 -19.96
CA GLY A 138 -5.67 0.83 -21.40
C GLY A 138 -6.00 -0.56 -21.94
N GLU A 139 -6.53 -0.60 -23.16
CA GLU A 139 -6.93 -1.85 -23.83
C GLU A 139 -5.79 -2.87 -23.99
N GLY A 140 -6.16 -4.09 -24.36
CA GLY A 140 -5.20 -5.11 -24.75
C GLY A 140 -4.29 -4.67 -25.90
N GLU A 141 -3.03 -5.08 -25.82
CA GLU A 141 -2.05 -4.94 -26.91
C GLU A 141 -1.71 -3.48 -27.30
N VAL A 142 -2.06 -2.50 -26.46
CA VAL A 142 -1.68 -1.08 -26.65
C VAL A 142 -0.22 -0.79 -26.27
N GLY A 143 0.52 -1.77 -25.74
CA GLY A 143 1.95 -1.65 -25.44
C GLY A 143 2.31 -1.28 -24.00
N LYS A 144 1.41 -1.46 -23.02
CA LYS A 144 1.63 -1.16 -21.58
C LYS A 144 2.92 -1.78 -21.03
N THR A 145 3.06 -3.10 -21.14
CA THR A 145 4.24 -3.84 -20.66
C THR A 145 5.53 -3.38 -21.35
N SER A 146 5.47 -3.10 -22.66
CA SER A 146 6.61 -2.58 -23.43
C SER A 146 7.01 -1.18 -22.99
N LEU A 147 6.04 -0.31 -22.71
CA LEU A 147 6.27 1.02 -22.17
C LEU A 147 6.92 0.96 -20.78
N LEU A 148 6.40 0.13 -19.87
CA LEU A 148 6.97 -0.02 -18.53
C LEU A 148 8.42 -0.54 -18.57
N GLY A 149 8.69 -1.53 -19.43
CA GLY A 149 10.06 -2.01 -19.66
C GLY A 149 10.99 -0.93 -20.20
N ALA A 150 10.53 -0.15 -21.19
CA ALA A 150 11.33 0.93 -21.77
C ALA A 150 11.57 2.08 -20.79
N LEU A 151 10.60 2.41 -19.93
CA LEU A 151 10.79 3.38 -18.85
C LEU A 151 11.87 2.94 -17.85
N ARG A 152 11.99 1.63 -17.60
CA ARG A 152 13.06 1.06 -16.78
C ARG A 152 14.42 0.96 -17.47
N GLY A 153 14.48 1.13 -18.79
CA GLY A 153 15.68 0.87 -19.57
C GLY A 153 15.93 -0.62 -19.84
N ASP A 154 14.91 -1.47 -19.71
CA ASP A 154 15.01 -2.87 -20.12
C ASP A 154 15.23 -2.96 -21.64
N LYS A 155 15.96 -3.98 -22.11
CA LYS A 155 16.17 -4.21 -23.55
C LYS A 155 14.85 -4.49 -24.26
N TRP A 156 14.68 -3.95 -25.47
CA TRP A 156 13.53 -4.24 -26.32
C TRP A 156 13.38 -5.74 -26.59
N VAL A 157 12.16 -6.25 -26.42
CA VAL A 157 11.80 -7.65 -26.70
C VAL A 157 10.88 -7.69 -27.91
N GLU A 158 11.36 -8.26 -29.01
CA GLU A 158 10.59 -8.43 -30.23
C GLU A 158 9.50 -9.49 -30.03
N LYS A 159 8.25 -9.20 -30.44
CA LYS A 159 7.09 -10.11 -30.29
C LYS A 159 6.91 -10.63 -28.86
N ARG A 160 6.90 -9.71 -27.88
CA ARG A 160 6.56 -10.03 -26.49
C ARG A 160 5.23 -10.78 -26.45
N LYS A 161 5.18 -11.91 -25.74
CA LYS A 161 3.91 -12.60 -25.49
C LYS A 161 2.95 -11.61 -24.83
N THR A 162 1.70 -11.62 -25.25
CA THR A 162 0.65 -10.89 -24.54
C THR A 162 0.65 -11.37 -23.09
N THR A 163 0.56 -10.44 -22.14
CA THR A 163 0.34 -10.77 -20.73
C THR A 163 -1.00 -11.51 -20.66
N HIS A 164 -0.99 -12.80 -20.30
CA HIS A 164 -2.19 -13.64 -20.26
C HIS A 164 -2.83 -13.52 -18.87
N GLY A 165 -4.16 -13.53 -18.81
CA GLY A 165 -4.88 -13.46 -17.53
C GLY A 165 -4.83 -12.09 -16.85
N VAL A 166 -4.94 -12.12 -15.52
CA VAL A 166 -4.93 -10.96 -14.63
C VAL A 166 -3.58 -10.89 -13.91
N GLU A 167 -2.48 -10.95 -14.67
CA GLU A 167 -1.15 -10.73 -14.10
C GLU A 167 -1.02 -9.25 -13.75
N VAL A 168 -0.80 -8.97 -12.47
CA VAL A 168 -0.30 -7.69 -11.98
C VAL A 168 1.19 -7.88 -11.82
N GLU A 169 1.99 -7.16 -12.58
CA GLU A 169 3.44 -7.18 -12.36
C GLU A 169 3.85 -5.92 -11.62
N ILE A 170 4.16 -6.04 -10.32
CA ILE A 170 4.75 -4.94 -9.56
C ILE A 170 6.22 -4.81 -9.93
N ARG A 171 6.56 -3.78 -10.70
CA ARG A 171 7.93 -3.49 -11.13
C ARG A 171 8.35 -2.12 -10.62
N SER A 172 9.42 -2.09 -9.83
CA SER A 172 9.99 -0.82 -9.40
C SER A 172 10.62 -0.08 -10.59
N LEU A 173 10.38 1.23 -10.62
CA LEU A 173 11.03 2.16 -11.54
C LEU A 173 11.65 3.27 -10.71
N LEU A 174 12.95 3.49 -10.84
CA LEU A 174 13.63 4.63 -10.22
C LEU A 174 13.68 5.78 -11.22
N VAL A 175 13.18 6.95 -10.83
CA VAL A 175 13.30 8.17 -11.63
C VAL A 175 13.86 9.28 -10.77
N THR A 176 14.84 10.00 -11.31
CA THR A 176 15.39 11.19 -10.68
C THR A 176 14.69 12.42 -11.24
N ASP A 177 14.10 13.23 -10.36
CA ASP A 177 13.67 14.58 -10.72
C ASP A 177 14.92 15.44 -11.00
N GLN A 178 15.03 15.98 -12.22
CA GLN A 178 16.19 16.79 -12.61
C GLN A 178 16.23 18.15 -11.92
N ASN A 179 15.09 18.65 -11.42
CA ASN A 179 15.02 19.95 -10.77
C ASN A 179 15.50 19.90 -9.32
N SER A 180 15.04 18.91 -8.55
CA SER A 180 15.43 18.73 -7.14
C SER A 180 16.59 17.76 -6.93
N GLY A 181 16.91 16.91 -7.92
CA GLY A 181 17.85 15.80 -7.75
C GLY A 181 17.28 14.62 -6.94
N THR A 182 15.99 14.66 -6.58
CA THR A 182 15.34 13.64 -5.76
C THR A 182 15.12 12.35 -6.54
N GLU A 183 15.58 11.23 -5.99
CA GLU A 183 15.27 9.90 -6.52
C GLU A 183 13.92 9.41 -5.98
N ILE A 184 13.01 9.07 -6.90
CA ILE A 184 11.65 8.60 -6.60
C ILE A 184 11.49 7.18 -7.13
N THR A 185 11.04 6.28 -6.28
CA THR A 185 10.73 4.89 -6.63
C THR A 185 9.23 4.74 -6.93
N PHE A 186 8.91 4.20 -8.09
CA PHE A 186 7.54 3.92 -8.49
C PHE A 186 7.23 2.44 -8.35
N ASN A 187 6.17 2.10 -7.62
CA ASN A 187 5.59 0.76 -7.65
C ASN A 187 4.70 0.68 -8.90
N GLY A 188 5.26 0.19 -10.00
CA GLY A 188 4.58 0.11 -11.29
C GLY A 188 3.66 -1.11 -11.36
N TRP A 189 2.37 -0.90 -11.59
CA TRP A 189 1.35 -1.92 -11.78
C TRP A 189 0.98 -1.99 -13.26
N ASP A 190 1.36 -3.09 -13.92
CA ASP A 190 0.94 -3.41 -15.28
C ASP A 190 -0.18 -4.45 -15.25
N PHE A 191 -1.29 -4.16 -15.92
CA PHE A 191 -2.45 -5.05 -15.96
C PHE A 191 -2.58 -5.76 -17.32
N GLY A 192 -2.95 -7.04 -17.25
CA GLY A 192 -3.27 -7.88 -18.40
C GLY A 192 -4.26 -7.25 -19.38
N GLY A 193 -4.09 -7.56 -20.67
CA GLY A 193 -4.80 -6.89 -21.76
C GLY A 193 -6.14 -7.49 -22.18
N GLN A 194 -6.61 -8.57 -21.54
CA GLN A 194 -7.80 -9.27 -22.04
C GLN A 194 -9.09 -8.55 -21.64
N ASN A 195 -10.01 -8.43 -22.59
CA ASN A 195 -11.25 -7.65 -22.43
C ASN A 195 -12.12 -8.12 -21.25
N ILE A 196 -12.10 -9.42 -20.95
CA ILE A 196 -12.87 -10.04 -19.87
C ILE A 196 -12.37 -9.66 -18.46
N TYR A 197 -11.18 -9.07 -18.36
CA TYR A 197 -10.57 -8.66 -17.08
C TYR A 197 -10.59 -7.15 -16.87
N ARG A 198 -11.07 -6.38 -17.86
CA ARG A 198 -11.08 -4.92 -17.83
C ARG A 198 -11.62 -4.34 -16.51
N HIS A 199 -12.73 -4.88 -16.05
CA HIS A 199 -13.39 -4.33 -14.86
C HIS A 199 -12.69 -4.75 -13.57
N THR A 200 -11.96 -5.87 -13.54
CA THR A 200 -11.28 -6.35 -12.31
C THR A 200 -10.16 -5.41 -11.87
N HIS A 201 -9.56 -4.65 -12.80
CA HIS A 201 -8.50 -3.68 -12.49
C HIS A 201 -8.95 -2.58 -11.52
N GLN A 202 -10.25 -2.28 -11.48
CA GLN A 202 -10.82 -1.24 -10.62
C GLN A 202 -10.56 -1.49 -9.13
N MET A 203 -10.42 -2.76 -8.72
CA MET A 203 -10.13 -3.14 -7.34
C MET A 203 -8.77 -2.62 -6.84
N PHE A 204 -7.89 -2.25 -7.76
CA PHE A 204 -6.53 -1.84 -7.45
C PHE A 204 -6.32 -0.34 -7.64
N PHE A 205 -7.35 0.39 -8.04
CA PHE A 205 -7.29 1.84 -8.19
C PHE A 205 -7.27 2.49 -6.81
N THR A 206 -6.31 3.39 -6.62
CA THR A 206 -6.09 4.10 -5.36
C THR A 206 -5.69 5.53 -5.67
N SER A 207 -5.85 6.39 -4.68
CA SER A 207 -5.42 7.77 -4.77
C SER A 207 -4.74 8.17 -3.47
N PRO A 208 -3.64 8.95 -3.52
CA PRO A 208 -2.99 9.49 -4.72
C PRO A 208 -2.16 8.43 -5.49
N ALA A 209 -2.21 8.49 -6.82
CA ALA A 209 -1.38 7.67 -7.71
C ALA A 209 -1.20 8.35 -9.07
N ILE A 210 -0.19 7.93 -9.83
CA ILE A 210 0.00 8.34 -11.22
C ILE A 210 -0.52 7.25 -12.15
N TYR A 211 -1.39 7.62 -13.07
CA TYR A 211 -2.01 6.74 -14.06
C TYR A 211 -1.45 7.04 -15.44
N LEU A 212 -0.96 6.02 -16.15
CA LEU A 212 -0.66 6.12 -17.56
C LEU A 212 -1.83 5.52 -18.34
N ALA A 213 -2.64 6.37 -18.97
CA ALA A 213 -3.70 5.95 -19.88
C ALA A 213 -3.09 5.68 -21.26
N VAL A 214 -2.68 4.43 -21.48
CA VAL A 214 -1.91 4.01 -22.65
C VAL A 214 -2.84 3.61 -23.79
N TRP A 215 -2.59 4.14 -24.98
CA TRP A 215 -3.37 3.82 -26.17
C TRP A 215 -2.50 3.73 -27.42
N ASN A 216 -3.01 3.03 -28.44
CA ASN A 216 -2.32 2.84 -29.71
C ASN A 216 -3.01 3.68 -30.81
N PRO A 217 -2.38 4.76 -31.30
CA PRO A 217 -2.95 5.62 -32.34
C PRO A 217 -3.30 4.90 -33.64
N ARG A 218 -2.69 3.75 -33.92
CA ARG A 218 -3.01 2.95 -35.13
C ARG A 218 -4.37 2.26 -35.05
N ARG A 219 -4.93 2.08 -33.84
CA ARG A 219 -6.27 1.52 -33.62
C ARG A 219 -7.33 2.62 -33.52
N GLY A 220 -6.91 3.87 -33.31
CA GLY A 220 -7.79 5.00 -33.06
C GLY A 220 -8.28 5.08 -31.60
N PRO A 221 -8.66 6.28 -31.13
CA PRO A 221 -9.02 6.53 -29.73
C PRO A 221 -10.30 5.80 -29.31
N GLU A 222 -11.30 5.68 -30.20
CA GLU A 222 -12.57 5.00 -29.91
C GLU A 222 -12.37 3.50 -29.64
N GLN A 223 -11.49 2.84 -30.39
CA GLN A 223 -11.19 1.42 -30.15
C GLN A 223 -10.35 1.23 -28.88
N CYS A 224 -9.56 2.22 -28.50
CA CYS A 224 -8.77 2.22 -27.27
C CYS A 224 -9.53 2.70 -26.03
N ARG A 225 -10.74 3.27 -26.19
CA ARG A 225 -11.67 3.64 -25.11
C ARG A 225 -11.00 4.44 -23.99
N VAL A 226 -10.16 5.40 -24.38
CA VAL A 226 -9.32 6.15 -23.44
C VAL A 226 -10.18 6.91 -22.43
N ASP A 227 -11.30 7.47 -22.87
CA ASP A 227 -12.27 8.16 -22.02
C ASP A 227 -12.95 7.22 -21.02
N GLU A 228 -13.33 5.99 -21.41
CA GLU A 228 -13.90 5.00 -20.49
C GLU A 228 -12.91 4.65 -19.36
N TRP A 229 -11.63 4.46 -19.70
CA TRP A 229 -10.59 4.20 -18.71
C TRP A 229 -10.40 5.36 -17.73
N ILE A 230 -10.40 6.60 -18.23
CA ILE A 230 -10.29 7.80 -17.38
C ILE A 230 -11.54 7.95 -16.52
N LYS A 231 -12.74 7.69 -17.06
CA LYS A 231 -14.01 7.66 -16.29
C LYS A 231 -13.93 6.65 -15.15
N MET A 232 -13.41 5.45 -15.38
CA MET A 232 -13.26 4.43 -14.34
C MET A 232 -12.31 4.91 -13.22
N VAL A 233 -11.18 5.55 -13.57
CA VAL A 233 -10.27 6.13 -12.57
C VAL A 233 -10.96 7.21 -11.76
N LYS A 234 -11.66 8.15 -12.42
CA LYS A 234 -12.41 9.22 -11.75
C LYS A 234 -13.47 8.64 -10.79
N HIS A 235 -14.26 7.66 -11.20
CA HIS A 235 -15.32 7.12 -10.35
C HIS A 235 -14.82 6.31 -9.15
N ARG A 236 -13.60 5.76 -9.21
CA ARG A 236 -13.09 4.81 -8.19
C ARG A 236 -11.99 5.37 -7.30
N ALA A 237 -11.12 6.20 -7.84
CA ALA A 237 -9.96 6.72 -7.11
C ALA A 237 -10.18 8.15 -6.62
N TYR A 238 -10.97 8.96 -7.34
CA TYR A 238 -11.14 10.37 -6.96
C TYR A 238 -12.18 10.52 -5.85
N ASP A 239 -11.77 11.16 -4.75
CA ASP A 239 -12.65 11.58 -3.66
C ASP A 239 -12.80 13.11 -3.70
N GLU A 240 -14.02 13.58 -3.97
CA GLU A 240 -14.34 15.01 -4.05
C GLU A 240 -14.08 15.75 -2.73
N ASN A 241 -14.07 15.04 -1.59
CA ASN A 241 -13.79 15.60 -0.28
C ASN A 241 -12.28 15.77 -0.01
N ARG A 242 -11.42 15.15 -0.82
CA ARG A 242 -9.94 15.19 -0.70
C ARG A 242 -9.31 15.56 -2.05
N PRO A 243 -9.57 16.76 -2.59
CA PRO A 243 -9.13 17.15 -3.93
C PRO A 243 -7.61 17.19 -4.10
N ASP A 244 -6.85 17.39 -3.01
CA ASP A 244 -5.38 17.41 -3.01
C ASP A 244 -4.76 16.01 -3.19
N GLU A 245 -5.54 14.95 -2.97
CA GLU A 245 -5.10 13.55 -3.10
C GLU A 245 -5.60 12.91 -4.38
N LYS A 246 -6.01 13.72 -5.37
CA LYS A 246 -6.55 13.25 -6.66
C LYS A 246 -5.61 12.31 -7.44
N PRO A 247 -6.17 11.48 -8.34
CA PRO A 247 -5.36 10.73 -9.28
C PRO A 247 -4.76 11.67 -10.33
N HIS A 248 -3.53 11.37 -10.76
CA HIS A 248 -2.80 12.15 -11.76
C HIS A 248 -2.69 11.35 -13.06
N ILE A 249 -3.36 11.79 -14.11
CA ILE A 249 -3.52 11.01 -15.35
C ILE A 249 -2.67 11.60 -16.47
N LEU A 250 -1.79 10.76 -17.03
CA LEU A 250 -0.99 11.03 -18.22
C LEU A 250 -1.53 10.20 -19.36
N VAL A 251 -1.99 10.82 -20.44
CA VAL A 251 -2.48 10.12 -21.62
C VAL A 251 -1.29 9.86 -22.55
N VAL A 252 -1.00 8.58 -22.81
CA VAL A 252 0.23 8.16 -23.49
C VAL A 252 -0.09 7.39 -24.77
N ALA A 253 0.15 8.04 -25.91
CA ALA A 253 0.11 7.44 -27.23
C ALA A 253 1.40 6.64 -27.50
N THR A 254 1.32 5.32 -27.56
CA THR A 254 2.46 4.45 -27.91
C THR A 254 2.61 4.33 -29.42
N HIS A 255 3.68 3.68 -29.88
CA HIS A 255 3.96 3.48 -31.31
C HIS A 255 4.03 4.82 -32.10
N GLY A 256 4.28 5.93 -31.41
CA GLY A 256 4.17 7.29 -31.92
C GLY A 256 5.48 7.86 -32.48
N GLY A 257 6.20 7.09 -33.30
CA GLY A 257 7.49 7.52 -33.83
C GLY A 257 7.39 8.78 -34.73
N PRO A 258 8.47 9.57 -34.89
CA PRO A 258 8.47 10.88 -35.58
C PRO A 258 8.14 10.83 -37.10
N LYS A 259 7.95 9.64 -37.66
CA LYS A 259 7.59 9.42 -39.08
C LYS A 259 6.20 8.78 -39.25
N GLU A 260 5.45 8.57 -38.18
CA GLU A 260 4.15 7.93 -38.24
C GLU A 260 3.03 8.96 -38.35
N ARG A 261 2.04 8.66 -39.20
CA ARG A 261 0.80 9.44 -39.28
C ARG A 261 -0.12 8.91 -38.17
N LEU A 262 -0.27 9.69 -37.11
CA LEU A 262 -1.00 9.28 -35.92
C LEU A 262 -2.42 9.82 -35.98
N ASP A 263 -3.37 9.00 -35.55
CA ASP A 263 -4.72 9.47 -35.26
C ASP A 263 -4.65 10.42 -34.05
N HIS A 264 -5.53 11.42 -34.01
CA HIS A 264 -5.53 12.42 -32.95
C HIS A 264 -6.64 12.13 -31.95
N ILE A 265 -6.31 12.13 -30.67
CA ILE A 265 -7.30 12.15 -29.60
C ILE A 265 -7.76 13.60 -29.38
N ASP A 266 -9.03 13.80 -29.10
CA ASP A 266 -9.56 15.13 -28.78
C ASP A 266 -9.11 15.53 -27.36
N GLU A 267 -7.91 16.13 -27.28
CA GLU A 267 -7.33 16.59 -26.02
C GLU A 267 -8.20 17.65 -25.34
N GLN A 268 -8.90 18.48 -26.11
CA GLN A 268 -9.74 19.54 -25.59
C GLN A 268 -10.97 18.96 -24.90
N ALA A 269 -11.70 18.04 -25.56
CA ALA A 269 -12.85 17.38 -24.97
C ALA A 269 -12.50 16.63 -23.67
N LEU A 270 -11.35 15.93 -23.66
CA LEU A 270 -10.88 15.24 -22.45
C LEU A 270 -10.54 16.23 -21.33
N ARG A 271 -9.91 17.36 -21.62
CA ARG A 271 -9.62 18.39 -20.62
C ARG A 271 -10.89 19.06 -20.10
N GLU A 272 -11.89 19.29 -20.95
CA GLU A 272 -13.19 19.83 -20.56
C GLU A 272 -13.95 18.85 -19.64
N GLU A 273 -13.89 17.55 -19.89
CA GLU A 273 -14.60 16.53 -19.11
C GLU A 273 -13.89 16.17 -17.77
N PHE A 274 -12.56 16.06 -17.79
CA PHE A 274 -11.78 15.53 -16.65
C PHE A 274 -10.94 16.59 -15.93
N GLY A 275 -10.86 17.81 -16.47
CA GLY A 275 -10.25 18.95 -15.82
C GLY A 275 -8.83 18.71 -15.36
N ASN A 276 -8.59 18.98 -14.07
CA ASN A 276 -7.26 18.93 -13.47
C ASN A 276 -6.77 17.51 -13.14
N LEU A 277 -7.54 16.47 -13.45
CA LEU A 277 -7.09 15.07 -13.35
C LEU A 277 -6.08 14.74 -14.45
N ILE A 278 -6.21 15.38 -15.63
CA ILE A 278 -5.29 15.18 -16.76
C ILE A 278 -4.09 16.11 -16.63
N VAL A 279 -2.92 15.51 -16.42
CA VAL A 279 -1.64 16.22 -16.36
C VAL A 279 -1.18 16.62 -17.77
N GLY A 280 -1.25 15.69 -18.73
CA GLY A 280 -0.82 15.97 -20.10
C GLY A 280 -0.93 14.79 -21.06
N PHE A 281 -0.56 15.06 -22.31
CA PHE A 281 -0.60 14.13 -23.43
C PHE A 281 0.81 13.93 -23.99
N TYR A 282 1.19 12.67 -24.21
CA TYR A 282 2.55 12.31 -24.58
C TYR A 282 2.56 11.27 -25.68
N HIS A 283 3.46 11.45 -26.65
CA HIS A 283 3.73 10.49 -27.70
C HIS A 283 5.07 9.79 -27.42
N VAL A 284 5.05 8.47 -27.42
CA VAL A 284 6.22 7.65 -27.15
C VAL A 284 6.33 6.49 -28.10
N ASP A 285 7.56 6.03 -28.31
CA ASP A 285 7.82 4.77 -28.97
C ASP A 285 8.81 3.94 -28.15
N SER A 286 8.34 2.83 -27.61
CA SER A 286 9.12 1.98 -26.71
C SER A 286 10.28 1.26 -27.39
N LYS A 287 10.32 1.21 -28.73
CA LYS A 287 11.37 0.52 -29.50
C LYS A 287 12.53 1.45 -29.87
N THR A 288 12.22 2.68 -30.26
CA THR A 288 13.17 3.73 -30.64
C THR A 288 13.51 4.68 -29.50
N GLU A 289 12.85 4.51 -28.35
CA GLU A 289 12.96 5.36 -27.16
C GLU A 289 12.51 6.81 -27.35
N PHE A 290 11.83 7.09 -28.47
CA PHE A 290 11.28 8.42 -28.74
C PHE A 290 10.31 8.84 -27.64
N GLY A 291 10.43 10.09 -27.18
CA GLY A 291 9.54 10.70 -26.18
C GLY A 291 9.70 10.17 -24.74
N LEU A 292 10.44 9.07 -24.51
CA LEU A 292 10.54 8.45 -23.19
C LEU A 292 11.20 9.34 -22.14
N ASN A 293 12.23 10.10 -22.50
CA ASN A 293 12.89 11.02 -21.56
C ASN A 293 11.95 12.13 -21.10
N ALA A 294 11.17 12.71 -22.02
CA ALA A 294 10.17 13.72 -21.66
C ALA A 294 9.08 13.13 -20.76
N LEU A 295 8.61 11.92 -21.07
CA LEU A 295 7.64 11.21 -20.24
C LEU A 295 8.19 10.92 -18.83
N LYS A 296 9.44 10.44 -18.70
CA LYS A 296 10.09 10.21 -17.40
C LYS A 296 10.16 11.49 -16.58
N GLN A 297 10.55 12.62 -17.19
CA GLN A 297 10.62 13.90 -16.50
C GLN A 297 9.27 14.37 -15.99
N VAL A 298 8.20 14.22 -16.79
CA VAL A 298 6.86 14.61 -16.34
C VAL A 298 6.36 13.68 -15.24
N ILE A 299 6.61 12.37 -15.33
CA ILE A 299 6.28 11.42 -14.26
C ILE A 299 6.98 11.83 -12.95
N ALA A 300 8.28 12.13 -13.00
CA ALA A 300 9.06 12.58 -11.84
C ALA A 300 8.54 13.90 -11.26
N ASN A 301 8.34 14.92 -12.10
CA ASN A 301 7.81 16.22 -11.70
C ASN A 301 6.41 16.10 -11.09
N THR A 302 5.56 15.24 -11.65
CA THR A 302 4.22 14.99 -11.11
C THR A 302 4.32 14.35 -9.73
N ALA A 303 5.18 13.33 -9.59
CA ALA A 303 5.38 12.64 -8.32
C ALA A 303 5.95 13.56 -7.23
N ALA A 304 6.93 14.41 -7.57
CA ALA A 304 7.52 15.36 -6.63
C ALA A 304 6.51 16.37 -6.06
N ASN A 305 5.40 16.61 -6.76
CA ASN A 305 4.32 17.49 -6.31
C ASN A 305 3.21 16.77 -5.54
N ILE A 306 3.26 15.44 -5.39
CA ILE A 306 2.31 14.69 -4.58
C ILE A 306 2.65 14.95 -3.10
N PRO A 307 1.70 15.43 -2.26
CA PRO A 307 2.00 15.84 -0.88
C PRO A 307 2.67 14.79 0.00
N GLN A 308 2.50 13.50 -0.30
CA GLN A 308 3.07 12.37 0.42
C GLN A 308 4.55 12.12 0.09
N VAL A 309 5.03 12.58 -1.07
CA VAL A 309 6.42 12.42 -1.50
C VAL A 309 7.30 13.44 -0.79
N GLY A 310 8.48 13.01 -0.34
CA GLY A 310 9.39 13.83 0.45
C GLY A 310 9.03 13.92 1.93
N ARG A 311 7.96 13.25 2.39
CA ARG A 311 7.60 13.21 3.82
C ARG A 311 8.54 12.33 4.60
N SER A 312 8.83 12.72 5.83
CA SER A 312 9.54 11.87 6.79
C SER A 312 8.62 10.79 7.34
N VAL A 313 9.05 9.54 7.26
CA VAL A 313 8.44 8.39 7.92
C VAL A 313 9.42 7.76 8.92
N PRO A 314 8.93 7.22 10.05
CA PRO A 314 9.78 6.50 10.99
C PRO A 314 10.56 5.35 10.34
N ALA A 315 11.80 5.08 10.78
CA ALA A 315 12.54 3.90 10.34
C ALA A 315 11.80 2.58 10.65
N SER A 316 10.96 2.57 11.69
CA SER A 316 10.08 1.45 12.03
C SER A 316 9.09 1.11 10.91
N TRP A 317 8.62 2.10 10.15
CA TRP A 317 7.79 1.88 8.95
C TRP A 317 8.54 1.07 7.90
N LYS A 318 9.81 1.38 7.64
CA LYS A 318 10.63 0.66 6.65
C LYS A 318 10.87 -0.79 7.06
N ARG A 319 11.10 -1.05 8.35
CA ARG A 319 11.21 -2.41 8.89
C ARG A 319 9.91 -3.21 8.68
N VAL A 320 8.76 -2.60 8.92
CA VAL A 320 7.45 -3.22 8.64
C VAL A 320 7.27 -3.48 7.15
N LEU A 321 7.59 -2.52 6.28
CA LEU A 321 7.53 -2.70 4.83
C LEU A 321 8.38 -3.90 4.37
N ASP A 322 9.63 -3.99 4.84
CA ASP A 322 10.54 -5.07 4.45
C ASP A 322 10.05 -6.43 4.97
N ALA A 323 9.50 -6.47 6.18
CA ALA A 323 8.85 -7.67 6.72
C ALA A 323 7.61 -8.08 5.90
N ILE A 324 6.79 -7.12 5.45
CA ILE A 324 5.65 -7.38 4.55
C ILE A 324 6.12 -7.93 3.20
N ARG A 325 7.16 -7.34 2.60
CA ARG A 325 7.75 -7.83 1.33
C ARG A 325 8.36 -9.21 1.45
N GLN A 326 8.91 -9.56 2.62
CA GLN A 326 9.38 -10.92 2.89
C GLN A 326 8.20 -11.88 3.04
N ARG A 327 7.19 -11.49 3.81
CA ARG A 327 5.98 -12.29 4.03
C ARG A 327 5.21 -12.55 2.74
N SER A 328 5.16 -11.57 1.84
CA SER A 328 4.54 -11.68 0.54
C SER A 328 5.27 -12.64 -0.40
N GLN A 329 6.42 -13.22 -0.03
CA GLN A 329 7.02 -14.29 -0.83
C GLN A 329 6.28 -15.61 -0.60
N THR A 330 5.90 -15.90 0.65
CA THR A 330 5.25 -17.15 1.05
C THR A 330 3.73 -17.03 1.01
N ASP A 331 3.18 -15.97 1.58
CA ASP A 331 1.74 -15.83 1.80
C ASP A 331 1.12 -14.85 0.80
N ALA A 332 -0.07 -15.18 0.30
CA ALA A 332 -0.82 -14.31 -0.59
C ALA A 332 -1.68 -13.28 0.16
N TRP A 333 -2.04 -13.60 1.40
CA TRP A 333 -2.84 -12.78 2.30
C TRP A 333 -2.51 -13.16 3.74
N ILE A 334 -2.81 -12.25 4.67
CA ILE A 334 -2.73 -12.47 6.12
C ILE A 334 -3.97 -11.85 6.79
N THR A 335 -4.27 -12.25 8.02
CA THR A 335 -5.27 -11.54 8.81
C THR A 335 -4.74 -10.20 9.29
N TYR A 336 -5.63 -9.26 9.61
CA TYR A 336 -5.22 -7.98 10.19
C TYR A 336 -4.53 -8.16 11.56
N GLU A 337 -4.93 -9.17 12.33
CA GLU A 337 -4.24 -9.55 13.58
C GLU A 337 -2.80 -10.01 13.32
N GLN A 338 -2.57 -10.81 12.28
CA GLN A 338 -1.21 -11.21 11.87
C GLN A 338 -0.38 -10.01 11.40
N PHE A 339 -1.01 -9.05 10.71
CA PHE A 339 -0.35 -7.79 10.35
C PHE A 339 0.04 -6.99 11.61
N GLN A 340 -0.85 -6.89 12.58
CA GLN A 340 -0.58 -6.24 13.87
C GLN A 340 0.55 -6.92 14.65
N ALA A 341 0.57 -8.26 14.69
CA ALA A 341 1.66 -9.02 15.28
C ALA A 341 3.00 -8.73 14.58
N LEU A 342 3.01 -8.66 13.25
CA LEU A 342 4.20 -8.31 12.47
C LEU A 342 4.67 -6.87 12.76
N CYS A 343 3.75 -5.92 12.99
CA CYS A 343 4.11 -4.58 13.47
C CYS A 343 4.73 -4.63 14.87
N ALA A 344 4.12 -5.38 15.80
CA ALA A 344 4.61 -5.51 17.18
C ALA A 344 6.01 -6.16 17.25
N GLU A 345 6.29 -7.15 16.40
CA GLU A 345 7.62 -7.75 16.24
C GLU A 345 8.69 -6.71 15.81
N GLN A 346 8.28 -5.65 15.12
CA GLN A 346 9.12 -4.52 14.75
C GLN A 346 9.07 -3.38 15.78
N SER A 347 8.57 -3.62 16.99
CA SER A 347 8.42 -2.60 18.04
C SER A 347 7.56 -1.41 17.61
N VAL A 348 6.56 -1.66 16.76
CA VAL A 348 5.56 -0.66 16.34
C VAL A 348 4.30 -0.86 17.17
N ASP A 349 3.81 0.22 17.77
CA ASP A 349 2.56 0.22 18.52
C ASP A 349 1.37 -0.13 17.60
N LEU A 350 0.40 -0.86 18.14
CA LEU A 350 -0.87 -1.20 17.50
C LEU A 350 -1.65 0.04 17.06
N ALA A 351 -1.52 1.16 17.78
CA ALA A 351 -2.13 2.43 17.38
C ALA A 351 -1.58 2.94 16.03
N LEU A 352 -0.29 2.73 15.77
CA LEU A 352 0.37 3.10 14.50
C LEU A 352 0.15 2.08 13.39
N ALA A 353 -0.11 0.81 13.72
CA ALA A 353 -0.32 -0.25 12.74
C ALA A 353 -1.43 0.10 11.73
N LYS A 354 -2.52 0.73 12.16
CA LYS A 354 -3.60 1.18 11.25
C LYS A 354 -3.11 2.23 10.25
N THR A 355 -2.32 3.20 10.70
CA THR A 355 -1.73 4.23 9.85
C THR A 355 -0.74 3.61 8.85
N TYR A 356 0.06 2.64 9.30
CA TYR A 356 1.02 1.95 8.43
C TYR A 356 0.31 1.12 7.36
N ALA A 357 -0.75 0.40 7.71
CA ALA A 357 -1.57 -0.32 6.75
C ALA A 357 -2.17 0.61 5.68
N ALA A 358 -2.65 1.80 6.08
CA ALA A 358 -3.19 2.79 5.15
C ALA A 358 -2.11 3.30 4.17
N ILE A 359 -0.94 3.69 4.68
CA ILE A 359 0.19 4.16 3.85
C ILE A 359 0.66 3.07 2.88
N LEU A 360 0.83 1.83 3.37
CA LEU A 360 1.24 0.70 2.55
C LEU A 360 0.22 0.34 1.47
N ASN A 361 -1.07 0.51 1.76
CA ASN A 361 -2.16 0.35 0.80
C ASN A 361 -2.10 1.42 -0.30
N GLU A 362 -1.93 2.69 0.07
CA GLU A 362 -1.80 3.82 -0.88
C GLU A 362 -0.60 3.63 -1.82
N LEU A 363 0.54 3.20 -1.29
CA LEU A 363 1.76 2.92 -2.05
C LEU A 363 1.70 1.64 -2.89
N GLY A 364 0.69 0.79 -2.67
CA GLY A 364 0.48 -0.45 -3.40
C GLY A 364 1.40 -1.61 -2.96
N HIS A 365 1.83 -1.64 -1.71
CA HIS A 365 2.56 -2.79 -1.13
C HIS A 365 1.64 -3.88 -0.59
N LEU A 366 0.40 -3.52 -0.28
CA LEU A 366 -0.68 -4.42 0.14
C LEU A 366 -2.02 -3.84 -0.29
N ILE A 367 -3.10 -4.60 -0.13
CA ILE A 367 -4.48 -4.13 -0.29
C ILE A 367 -5.24 -4.39 1.00
N HIS A 368 -5.84 -3.34 1.57
CA HIS A 368 -6.58 -3.42 2.82
C HIS A 368 -7.75 -2.43 2.85
N TYR A 369 -8.93 -2.93 3.20
CA TYR A 369 -10.17 -2.15 3.26
C TYR A 369 -10.62 -1.95 4.71
N SER A 370 -9.89 -1.14 5.45
CA SER A 370 -10.07 -0.96 6.91
C SER A 370 -11.45 -0.45 7.35
N ALA A 371 -12.18 0.24 6.47
CA ALA A 371 -13.51 0.79 6.76
C ALA A 371 -14.66 -0.21 6.53
N ASP A 372 -14.42 -1.31 5.82
CA ASP A 372 -15.48 -2.26 5.46
C ASP A 372 -15.57 -3.38 6.51
N PRO A 373 -16.74 -3.62 7.13
CA PRO A 373 -16.87 -4.60 8.22
C PRO A 373 -16.51 -6.03 7.84
N ILE A 374 -16.64 -6.41 6.57
CA ILE A 374 -16.37 -7.77 6.08
C ILE A 374 -14.91 -7.88 5.62
N LEU A 375 -14.35 -6.80 5.05
CA LEU A 375 -13.01 -6.83 4.44
C LEU A 375 -11.90 -6.38 5.40
N LYS A 376 -12.22 -5.69 6.50
CA LYS A 376 -11.23 -5.10 7.43
C LYS A 376 -10.26 -6.10 8.04
N ASP A 377 -10.62 -7.38 8.13
CA ASP A 377 -9.79 -8.38 8.79
C ASP A 377 -8.86 -9.13 7.81
N THR A 378 -8.98 -8.85 6.50
CA THR A 378 -8.17 -9.48 5.45
C THR A 378 -7.20 -8.47 4.84
N VAL A 379 -5.91 -8.76 4.93
CA VAL A 379 -4.84 -7.97 4.29
C VAL A 379 -4.27 -8.80 3.13
N ILE A 380 -4.44 -8.30 1.91
CA ILE A 380 -3.97 -9.00 0.69
C ILE A 380 -2.56 -8.52 0.39
N LEU A 381 -1.62 -9.47 0.31
CA LEU A 381 -0.20 -9.21 0.03
C LEU A 381 0.16 -9.41 -1.45
N LYS A 382 -0.59 -10.26 -2.15
CA LYS A 382 -0.41 -10.56 -3.58
C LYS A 382 -1.66 -10.17 -4.38
N PRO A 383 -1.62 -9.09 -5.17
CA PRO A 383 -2.76 -8.68 -6.01
C PRO A 383 -3.17 -9.74 -7.04
N GLU A 384 -2.22 -10.54 -7.52
CA GLU A 384 -2.44 -11.60 -8.51
C GLU A 384 -3.30 -12.74 -7.92
N TRP A 385 -3.21 -12.94 -6.60
CA TRP A 385 -4.04 -13.91 -5.89
C TRP A 385 -5.51 -13.49 -5.87
N LEU A 386 -5.81 -12.20 -5.64
CA LEU A 386 -7.20 -11.72 -5.73
C LEU A 386 -7.73 -11.83 -7.16
N SER A 387 -6.89 -11.40 -8.09
CA SER A 387 -7.13 -11.41 -9.52
C SER A 387 -7.48 -12.80 -10.08
N LYS A 388 -6.76 -13.83 -9.63
CA LYS A 388 -6.98 -15.23 -10.00
C LYS A 388 -8.29 -15.81 -9.46
N ALA A 389 -8.74 -15.36 -8.29
CA ALA A 389 -10.04 -15.78 -7.74
C ALA A 389 -11.20 -15.38 -8.67
N ILE A 390 -11.10 -14.20 -9.29
CA ILE A 390 -12.12 -13.69 -10.20
C ILE A 390 -12.00 -14.34 -11.58
N SER A 391 -10.77 -14.63 -12.04
CA SER A 391 -10.58 -15.30 -13.33
C SER A 391 -11.24 -16.67 -13.37
N PHE A 392 -11.25 -17.42 -12.26
CA PHE A 392 -11.94 -18.71 -12.18
C PHE A 392 -13.44 -18.64 -12.47
N ILE A 393 -14.08 -17.50 -12.19
CA ILE A 393 -15.50 -17.28 -12.45
C ILE A 393 -15.71 -16.89 -13.92
N LEU A 394 -14.86 -15.99 -14.41
CA LEU A 394 -14.95 -15.46 -15.77
C LEU A 394 -14.62 -16.52 -16.83
N GLU A 395 -13.73 -17.46 -16.52
CA GLU A 395 -13.32 -18.56 -17.38
C GLU A 395 -14.22 -19.80 -17.25
N ASP A 396 -15.17 -19.81 -16.31
CA ASP A 396 -16.04 -20.97 -16.10
C ASP A 396 -17.10 -21.07 -17.21
N GLN A 397 -17.17 -22.23 -17.87
CA GLN A 397 -18.09 -22.44 -18.99
C GLN A 397 -19.55 -22.39 -18.52
N LYS A 398 -19.86 -22.92 -17.33
CA LYS A 398 -21.24 -22.97 -16.82
C LYS A 398 -21.76 -21.57 -16.50
N VAL A 399 -20.92 -20.71 -15.90
CA VAL A 399 -21.28 -19.29 -15.69
C VAL A 399 -21.46 -18.57 -17.03
N ASN A 400 -20.59 -18.82 -18.02
CA ASN A 400 -20.73 -18.24 -19.37
C ASN A 400 -22.02 -18.67 -20.06
N ASP A 401 -22.35 -19.97 -20.03
CA ASP A 401 -23.57 -20.52 -20.63
C ASP A 401 -24.85 -19.97 -19.96
N GLN A 402 -24.75 -19.55 -18.69
CA GLN A 402 -25.82 -18.93 -17.93
C GLN A 402 -25.82 -17.38 -18.03
N ASN A 403 -25.10 -16.81 -19.00
CA ASN A 403 -25.06 -15.36 -19.24
C ASN A 403 -24.62 -14.55 -18.00
N GLY A 404 -23.71 -15.13 -17.20
CA GLY A 404 -23.19 -14.51 -15.98
C GLY A 404 -23.96 -14.80 -14.71
N LEU A 405 -25.09 -15.52 -14.76
CA LEU A 405 -25.80 -15.94 -13.54
C LEU A 405 -25.00 -17.06 -12.85
N VAL A 406 -24.78 -16.91 -11.54
CA VAL A 406 -24.04 -17.90 -10.76
C VAL A 406 -24.55 -18.01 -9.33
N HIS A 407 -24.84 -19.25 -8.90
CA HIS A 407 -25.19 -19.55 -7.51
C HIS A 407 -23.95 -19.50 -6.61
N HIS A 408 -24.11 -19.07 -5.37
CA HIS A 408 -23.01 -18.95 -4.41
C HIS A 408 -22.37 -20.30 -4.08
N ASP A 409 -23.14 -21.40 -4.14
CA ASP A 409 -22.61 -22.76 -3.98
C ASP A 409 -21.61 -23.11 -5.10
N HIS A 410 -21.92 -22.77 -6.36
CA HIS A 410 -21.02 -22.97 -7.50
C HIS A 410 -19.77 -22.10 -7.38
N LEU A 411 -19.89 -20.86 -6.90
CA LEU A 411 -18.73 -20.02 -6.60
C LEU A 411 -17.82 -20.66 -5.55
N SER A 412 -18.41 -21.21 -4.48
CA SER A 412 -17.68 -21.91 -3.43
C SER A 412 -16.95 -23.14 -3.99
N GLU A 413 -17.59 -23.91 -4.88
CA GLU A 413 -16.97 -25.03 -5.58
C GLU A 413 -15.80 -24.58 -6.46
N LEU A 414 -15.97 -23.53 -7.27
CA LEU A 414 -14.92 -23.00 -8.15
C LEU A 414 -13.69 -22.54 -7.37
N TRP A 415 -13.92 -21.80 -6.29
CA TRP A 415 -12.86 -21.25 -5.43
C TRP A 415 -12.15 -22.32 -4.60
N ASN A 416 -12.89 -23.31 -4.09
CA ASN A 416 -12.35 -24.35 -3.23
C ASN A 416 -12.17 -25.70 -3.96
N ASP A 417 -11.99 -25.73 -5.28
CA ASP A 417 -11.82 -26.96 -6.05
C ASP A 417 -10.52 -27.69 -5.65
N PRO A 418 -10.58 -28.94 -5.13
CA PRO A 418 -9.41 -29.75 -4.79
C PRO A 418 -8.35 -29.89 -5.90
N ALA A 419 -8.77 -29.86 -7.17
CA ALA A 419 -7.87 -29.98 -8.32
C ALA A 419 -6.90 -28.79 -8.47
N ARG A 420 -7.19 -27.65 -7.82
CA ARG A 420 -6.38 -26.42 -7.93
C ARG A 420 -5.16 -26.39 -7.00
N GLY A 421 -5.00 -27.37 -6.11
CA GLY A 421 -3.83 -27.48 -5.23
C GLY A 421 -3.57 -26.21 -4.41
N PRO A 422 -2.42 -25.52 -4.58
CA PRO A 422 -2.08 -24.31 -3.81
C PRO A 422 -2.94 -23.08 -4.16
N ASP A 423 -3.65 -23.10 -5.29
CA ASP A 423 -4.51 -22.01 -5.75
C ASP A 423 -5.95 -22.12 -5.21
N ARG A 424 -6.16 -22.92 -4.17
CA ARG A 424 -7.46 -23.08 -3.51
C ARG A 424 -7.72 -21.94 -2.53
N TYR A 425 -8.97 -21.53 -2.49
CA TYR A 425 -9.47 -20.50 -1.60
C TYR A 425 -10.36 -21.13 -0.52
N PRO A 426 -9.93 -21.13 0.75
CA PRO A 426 -10.71 -21.63 1.87
C PRO A 426 -12.09 -20.99 1.99
N GLN A 427 -13.07 -21.76 2.47
CA GLN A 427 -14.48 -21.33 2.53
C GLN A 427 -14.71 -20.06 3.36
N HIS A 428 -13.93 -19.83 4.41
CA HIS A 428 -14.03 -18.62 5.23
C HIS A 428 -13.68 -17.33 4.47
N LEU A 429 -12.99 -17.42 3.32
CA LEU A 429 -12.65 -16.26 2.47
C LEU A 429 -13.70 -15.97 1.41
N HIS A 430 -14.65 -16.87 1.15
CA HIS A 430 -15.66 -16.69 0.09
C HIS A 430 -16.50 -15.42 0.28
N PRO A 431 -16.94 -15.05 1.51
CA PRO A 431 -17.64 -13.79 1.73
C PRO A 431 -16.79 -12.55 1.37
N VAL A 432 -15.46 -12.64 1.54
CA VAL A 432 -14.54 -11.55 1.19
C VAL A 432 -14.55 -11.32 -0.32
N PHE A 433 -14.48 -12.38 -1.13
CA PHE A 433 -14.53 -12.24 -2.59
C PHE A 433 -15.88 -11.75 -3.10
N LEU A 434 -16.98 -12.28 -2.56
CA LEU A 434 -18.33 -11.78 -2.89
C LEU A 434 -18.43 -10.29 -2.61
N LYS A 435 -18.03 -9.86 -1.40
CA LYS A 435 -18.10 -8.45 -1.01
C LYS A 435 -17.19 -7.56 -1.86
N LEU A 436 -16.00 -8.03 -2.22
CA LEU A 436 -15.10 -7.32 -3.14
C LEU A 436 -15.73 -7.16 -4.53
N MET A 437 -16.27 -8.25 -5.09
CA MET A 437 -16.91 -8.19 -6.41
C MET A 437 -18.10 -7.24 -6.42
N GLU A 438 -18.92 -7.23 -5.37
CA GLU A 438 -20.03 -6.27 -5.22
C GLU A 438 -19.52 -4.83 -5.08
N LYS A 439 -18.53 -4.60 -4.20
CA LYS A 439 -17.96 -3.27 -3.93
C LYS A 439 -17.41 -2.60 -5.19
N PHE A 440 -16.90 -3.40 -6.13
CA PHE A 440 -16.29 -2.93 -7.37
C PHE A 440 -17.16 -3.15 -8.61
N ASP A 441 -18.47 -3.40 -8.42
CA ASP A 441 -19.46 -3.56 -9.49
C ASP A 441 -19.08 -4.65 -10.52
N LEU A 442 -18.37 -5.68 -10.06
CA LEU A 442 -18.04 -6.88 -10.85
C LEU A 442 -19.18 -7.89 -10.82
N SER A 443 -19.91 -7.93 -9.72
CA SER A 443 -21.10 -8.76 -9.55
C SER A 443 -22.20 -8.00 -8.82
N TYR A 444 -23.44 -8.43 -9.05
CA TYR A 444 -24.62 -7.92 -8.35
C TYR A 444 -25.39 -9.09 -7.78
N GLN A 445 -25.71 -9.05 -6.49
CA GLN A 445 -26.62 -10.03 -5.90
C GLN A 445 -28.02 -9.84 -6.48
N ILE A 446 -28.66 -10.94 -6.86
CA ILE A 446 -30.00 -10.93 -7.45
C ILE A 446 -30.94 -11.84 -6.67
N GLU A 447 -32.19 -11.40 -6.55
CA GLU A 447 -33.27 -12.23 -6.02
C GLU A 447 -33.99 -12.92 -7.19
N LEU A 448 -33.95 -14.25 -7.19
CA LEU A 448 -34.69 -15.03 -8.18
C LEU A 448 -36.17 -15.14 -7.75
N PRO A 449 -37.12 -15.23 -8.70
CA PRO A 449 -38.55 -15.24 -8.40
C PRO A 449 -39.04 -16.45 -7.58
N GLU A 450 -38.23 -17.51 -7.52
CA GLU A 450 -38.59 -18.77 -6.86
C GLU A 450 -38.41 -18.66 -5.34
N ALA A 451 -39.46 -18.97 -4.59
CA ALA A 451 -39.41 -18.96 -3.13
C ALA A 451 -38.39 -19.99 -2.61
N GLY A 452 -37.36 -19.53 -1.91
CA GLY A 452 -36.27 -20.37 -1.41
C GLY A 452 -35.15 -20.62 -2.43
N ALA A 453 -35.08 -19.84 -3.51
CA ALA A 453 -33.96 -19.91 -4.44
C ALA A 453 -32.61 -19.68 -3.72
N PRO A 454 -31.56 -20.41 -4.14
CA PRO A 454 -30.24 -20.23 -3.54
C PRO A 454 -29.70 -18.81 -3.79
N PRO A 455 -28.85 -18.29 -2.88
CA PRO A 455 -28.17 -17.02 -3.10
C PRO A 455 -27.44 -17.01 -4.44
N THR A 456 -27.71 -15.96 -5.24
CA THR A 456 -27.27 -15.88 -6.63
C THR A 456 -26.70 -14.50 -6.92
N SER A 457 -25.64 -14.45 -7.71
CA SER A 457 -25.07 -13.22 -8.22
C SER A 457 -25.03 -13.23 -9.74
N LEU A 458 -25.12 -12.04 -10.33
CA LEU A 458 -24.95 -11.78 -11.75
C LEU A 458 -23.56 -11.18 -11.99
N MET A 459 -22.75 -11.82 -12.82
CA MET A 459 -21.43 -11.34 -13.23
C MET A 459 -21.58 -10.31 -14.36
N ALA A 460 -21.34 -9.04 -14.05
CA ALA A 460 -21.62 -7.90 -14.93
C ALA A 460 -20.94 -8.03 -16.31
N GLN A 461 -19.71 -8.55 -16.33
CA GLN A 461 -18.90 -8.69 -17.55
C GLN A 461 -19.38 -9.79 -18.51
N LEU A 462 -20.15 -10.76 -18.01
CA LEU A 462 -20.62 -11.91 -18.79
C LEU A 462 -22.04 -11.71 -19.31
N VAL A 463 -22.68 -10.58 -18.98
CA VAL A 463 -24.00 -10.23 -19.49
C VAL A 463 -23.91 -9.96 -21.00
N PRO A 464 -24.69 -10.66 -21.84
CA PRO A 464 -24.69 -10.42 -23.27
C PRO A 464 -25.09 -8.99 -23.61
N SER A 465 -24.36 -8.39 -24.55
CA SER A 465 -24.73 -7.09 -25.12
C SER A 465 -25.94 -7.17 -26.07
N ARG A 466 -26.32 -8.37 -26.50
CA ARG A 466 -27.50 -8.60 -27.34
C ARG A 466 -28.76 -8.58 -26.48
N ARG A 467 -29.65 -7.64 -26.78
CA ARG A 467 -30.99 -7.60 -26.19
C ARG A 467 -31.73 -8.91 -26.50
N PRO A 468 -32.38 -9.55 -25.51
CA PRO A 468 -33.17 -10.76 -25.76
C PRO A 468 -34.27 -10.48 -26.79
N GLU A 469 -34.61 -11.44 -27.65
CA GLU A 469 -35.75 -11.29 -28.56
C GLU A 469 -37.07 -11.53 -27.81
N GLY A 470 -38.13 -10.80 -28.16
CA GLY A 470 -39.47 -11.00 -27.58
C GLY A 470 -39.68 -10.47 -26.16
N TRP A 471 -38.64 -9.93 -25.49
CA TRP A 471 -38.73 -9.41 -24.13
C TRP A 471 -39.84 -8.35 -23.91
N GLU A 472 -40.18 -7.56 -24.94
CA GLU A 472 -41.28 -6.57 -24.93
C GLU A 472 -42.67 -7.21 -24.79
N GLN A 473 -42.78 -8.50 -25.14
CA GLN A 473 -44.01 -9.26 -24.97
C GLN A 473 -44.20 -9.65 -23.50
N ASP A 474 -43.10 -9.93 -22.80
CA ASP A 474 -43.12 -10.43 -21.42
C ASP A 474 -42.97 -9.35 -20.36
N TRP A 475 -42.47 -8.16 -20.71
CA TRP A 475 -42.18 -7.08 -19.75
C TRP A 475 -42.76 -5.74 -20.21
N VAL A 476 -43.31 -4.96 -19.26
CA VAL A 476 -43.86 -3.60 -19.47
C VAL A 476 -43.05 -2.62 -18.63
N LEU A 477 -42.65 -1.50 -19.26
CA LEU A 477 -42.05 -0.38 -18.56
C LEU A 477 -43.15 0.43 -17.86
N ASN A 478 -43.19 0.37 -16.55
CA ASN A 478 -44.05 1.25 -15.77
C ASN A 478 -43.32 2.59 -15.56
N LEU A 479 -43.76 3.60 -16.28
CA LEU A 479 -43.41 4.99 -16.04
C LEU A 479 -44.35 5.51 -14.96
N THR A 480 -43.92 5.58 -13.70
CA THR A 480 -44.74 6.20 -12.65
C THR A 480 -44.72 7.73 -12.78
N THR A 481 -45.94 8.26 -12.95
CA THR A 481 -46.50 9.63 -12.87
C THR A 481 -45.61 10.89 -12.76
N PRO A 482 -46.06 12.06 -13.31
CA PRO A 482 -45.23 13.25 -13.57
C PRO A 482 -44.69 14.04 -12.37
N ASN A 483 -44.92 13.62 -11.12
CA ASN A 483 -44.68 14.43 -9.92
C ASN A 483 -43.71 13.83 -8.89
N ALA A 484 -42.91 12.81 -9.24
CA ALA A 484 -41.81 12.35 -8.40
C ALA A 484 -40.47 12.92 -8.90
N PRO A 485 -39.54 13.35 -8.04
CA PRO A 485 -38.23 13.82 -8.48
C PRO A 485 -37.47 12.64 -9.09
N THR A 486 -37.14 12.74 -10.38
CA THR A 486 -36.24 11.86 -11.15
C THR A 486 -36.55 10.35 -11.17
N SER A 487 -37.36 9.97 -12.16
CA SER A 487 -37.26 8.77 -13.02
C SER A 487 -36.66 7.49 -12.41
N ALA A 488 -37.50 6.67 -11.76
CA ALA A 488 -37.27 5.24 -11.65
C ALA A 488 -38.23 4.52 -12.61
N ALA A 489 -37.78 4.28 -13.85
CA ALA A 489 -38.52 3.45 -14.79
C ALA A 489 -38.39 1.99 -14.34
N CYS A 490 -39.50 1.34 -13.98
CA CYS A 490 -39.48 -0.01 -13.43
C CYS A 490 -40.13 -0.99 -14.43
N TRP A 491 -39.40 -2.03 -14.83
CA TRP A 491 -39.92 -3.08 -15.69
C TRP A 491 -40.70 -4.10 -14.85
N THR A 492 -41.96 -4.35 -15.19
CA THR A 492 -42.77 -5.42 -14.58
C THR A 492 -43.13 -6.47 -15.61
N LYS A 493 -43.03 -7.74 -15.23
CA LYS A 493 -43.47 -8.86 -16.06
C LYS A 493 -44.99 -8.77 -16.30
N LYS A 494 -45.46 -8.91 -17.54
CA LYS A 494 -46.90 -8.96 -17.85
C LYS A 494 -47.48 -10.19 -17.15
N GLN A 495 -48.44 -9.99 -16.25
CA GLN A 495 -49.17 -11.11 -15.65
C GLN A 495 -49.92 -11.84 -16.76
N ALA A 496 -49.72 -13.15 -16.88
CA ALA A 496 -50.52 -13.98 -17.77
C ALA A 496 -51.99 -13.86 -17.34
N ALA A 497 -52.88 -13.50 -18.26
CA ALA A 497 -54.31 -13.51 -18.00
C ALA A 497 -54.71 -14.92 -17.51
N PRO A 498 -55.51 -15.05 -16.43
CA PRO A 498 -55.96 -16.37 -16.01
C PRO A 498 -56.74 -16.99 -17.17
N SER A 499 -56.31 -18.18 -17.59
CA SER A 499 -56.98 -18.98 -18.60
C SER A 499 -58.42 -19.23 -18.14
N SER A 500 -59.36 -18.56 -18.80
CA SER A 500 -60.82 -18.65 -18.58
C SER A 500 -61.38 -20.00 -19.00
#